data_AF-A0A9X4QVG9-F1
#
_entry.id   AF-A0A9X4QVG9-F1
#
_cell.length_a   1.000
_cell.length_b   1.000
_cell.length_c   1.000
_cell.angle_alpha   90.00
_cell.angle_beta   90.00
_cell.angle_gamma   90.00
#
_symmetry.space_group_name_H-M   'P 1'
#
loop_
_entity.id
_entity.type
_entity.pdbx_description
1 polymer ?
#
loop_
_entity_poly.entity_id
_entity_poly.type
_entity_poly.pdbx_seq_one_letter_code
_entity_poly.pdbx_strand_id
1 'polypeptide(L)'
;MKAVRLIAALAYAVVIAALFIIGPNRSWAAATEANIDHWLVMWIPDGEQPGASPPADGEWIEAKAGSPLVDLPAGAQGAWIRLQVPPTDDWQRPGLLVRRLYGLELAAFREGELLFESKRDFDFHLNRLLLPLGSYDRTSNIDVRILTTGTRAGFITNARVGEFAPLEESYIRRELPDLMLGGSISFLALIMLICSSYLNRRQRSSWISLCLIALTIGTLISVYSPMLYIYYKSYANLFLSLFDLSMFVLFPALSYYVDEVLGNRFRFFTRFRKWQAGFSVFCFLAFIAYKATNERYYDLYYLLTNPILGSLILVQLADHCRALRDQRAAQEQGRDHFIRLPLPARAIRRHGSDPLLFKRQKLHSILMENRGRAADRRARDHSGATDIRRLPDAALLFQASGAVQPPAGADGEAEDHQRSGRIGRARGPQSAAGHARLPAASRGPGRQREQKAF
;
A
#
# COMPACT_ATOMS: atom_id res chain seq x y z
N MET A 1 24.68 20.74 -34.85
CA MET A 1 24.55 19.54 -33.99
C MET A 1 23.48 19.62 -32.90
N LYS A 2 23.24 20.77 -32.23
CA LYS A 2 22.16 20.89 -31.20
C LYS A 2 20.74 20.75 -31.77
N ALA A 3 20.49 21.32 -32.96
CA ALA A 3 19.18 21.25 -33.62
C ALA A 3 18.76 19.82 -34.00
N VAL A 4 19.70 18.99 -34.50
CA VAL A 4 19.43 17.60 -34.88
C VAL A 4 19.04 16.74 -33.66
N ARG A 5 19.68 16.95 -32.51
CA ARG A 5 19.33 16.26 -31.26
C ARG A 5 17.95 16.66 -30.73
N LEU A 6 17.57 17.94 -30.91
CA LEU A 6 16.27 18.44 -30.47
C LEU A 6 15.13 17.95 -31.37
N ILE A 7 15.34 17.90 -32.68
CA ILE A 7 14.37 17.34 -33.64
C ILE A 7 14.16 15.84 -33.40
N ALA A 8 15.24 15.08 -33.18
CA ALA A 8 15.15 13.65 -32.88
C ALA A 8 14.39 13.37 -31.57
N ALA A 9 14.64 14.16 -30.52
CA ALA A 9 13.92 14.03 -29.25
C ALA A 9 12.42 14.35 -29.39
N LEU A 10 12.09 15.38 -30.18
CA LEU A 10 10.71 15.80 -30.40
C LEU A 10 9.95 14.78 -31.26
N ALA A 11 10.58 14.22 -32.30
CA ALA A 11 10.02 13.13 -33.08
C ALA A 11 9.76 11.87 -32.24
N TYR A 12 10.70 11.52 -31.36
CA TYR A 12 10.54 10.37 -30.46
C TYR A 12 9.39 10.58 -29.46
N ALA A 13 9.26 11.79 -28.90
CA ALA A 13 8.15 12.14 -28.01
C ALA A 13 6.78 12.08 -28.74
N VAL A 14 6.71 12.53 -30.00
CA VAL A 14 5.48 12.47 -30.81
C VAL A 14 5.10 11.03 -31.14
N VAL A 15 6.08 10.17 -31.45
CA VAL A 15 5.82 8.74 -31.72
C VAL A 15 5.30 8.04 -30.46
N ILE A 16 5.88 8.32 -29.30
CA ILE A 16 5.37 7.79 -28.01
C ILE A 16 3.95 8.30 -27.76
N ALA A 17 3.69 9.60 -27.91
CA ALA A 17 2.36 10.17 -27.72
C ALA A 17 1.33 9.57 -28.70
N ALA A 18 1.70 9.37 -29.96
CA ALA A 18 0.84 8.74 -30.95
C ALA A 18 0.55 7.27 -30.62
N LEU A 19 1.53 6.52 -30.10
CA LEU A 19 1.32 5.14 -29.63
C LEU A 19 0.32 5.08 -28.45
N PHE A 20 0.30 6.09 -27.58
CA PHE A 20 -0.69 6.19 -26.50
C PHE A 20 -2.09 6.56 -27.01
N ILE A 21 -2.20 7.33 -28.10
CA ILE A 21 -3.49 7.76 -28.68
C ILE A 21 -4.11 6.67 -29.57
N ILE A 22 -3.29 5.86 -30.27
CA ILE A 22 -3.75 4.77 -31.15
C ILE A 22 -4.09 3.50 -30.37
N GLY A 23 -4.04 3.54 -29.03
CA GLY A 23 -4.55 2.46 -28.20
C GLY A 23 -5.97 2.07 -28.64
N PRO A 24 -6.27 0.78 -28.85
CA PRO A 24 -7.55 0.36 -29.39
C PRO A 24 -8.67 0.90 -28.50
N ASN A 25 -9.54 1.75 -29.07
CA ASN A 25 -10.81 2.11 -28.48
C ASN A 25 -11.67 0.85 -28.42
N ARG A 26 -11.46 0.05 -27.38
CA ARG A 26 -12.33 -1.09 -27.08
C ARG A 26 -13.67 -0.51 -26.68
N SER A 27 -14.59 -0.45 -27.64
CA SER A 27 -16.01 -0.19 -27.38
C SER A 27 -16.52 -1.32 -26.50
N TRP A 28 -16.59 -1.05 -25.20
CA TRP A 28 -17.06 -2.01 -24.21
C TRP A 28 -18.58 -2.04 -24.33
N ALA A 29 -19.13 -3.12 -24.89
CA ALA A 29 -20.54 -3.40 -24.72
C ALA A 29 -20.75 -3.61 -23.22
N ALA A 30 -21.55 -2.75 -22.58
CA ALA A 30 -21.85 -2.88 -21.15
C ALA A 30 -22.42 -4.28 -20.92
N ALA A 31 -21.60 -5.18 -20.38
CA ALA A 31 -22.05 -6.50 -20.01
C ALA A 31 -23.07 -6.32 -18.88
N THR A 32 -24.19 -7.02 -18.97
CA THR A 32 -25.21 -7.02 -17.92
C THR A 32 -24.57 -7.62 -16.66
N GLU A 33 -24.16 -6.76 -15.73
CA GLU A 33 -23.65 -7.13 -14.41
C GLU A 33 -24.78 -6.97 -13.39
N ALA A 34 -25.06 -8.02 -12.63
CA ALA A 34 -25.95 -7.96 -11.48
C ALA A 34 -25.15 -7.60 -10.23
N ASN A 35 -25.62 -6.60 -9.48
CA ASN A 35 -25.00 -6.18 -8.24
C ASN A 35 -25.78 -6.72 -7.02
N ILE A 36 -25.09 -7.41 -6.12
CA ILE A 36 -25.65 -7.96 -4.88
C ILE A 36 -25.19 -7.08 -3.72
N ASP A 37 -26.11 -6.24 -3.25
CA ASP A 37 -25.87 -5.26 -2.17
C ASP A 37 -26.31 -5.74 -0.79
N HIS A 38 -26.97 -6.90 -0.70
CA HIS A 38 -27.44 -7.53 0.54
C HIS A 38 -26.99 -8.98 0.60
N TRP A 39 -26.66 -9.45 1.80
CA TRP A 39 -26.28 -10.83 2.06
C TRP A 39 -26.62 -11.20 3.50
N LEU A 40 -26.63 -12.50 3.78
CA LEU A 40 -26.85 -12.99 5.13
C LEU A 40 -25.52 -13.43 5.75
N VAL A 41 -25.33 -13.14 7.03
CA VAL A 41 -24.12 -13.48 7.80
C VAL A 41 -24.51 -14.37 8.96
N MET A 42 -23.74 -15.42 9.20
CA MET A 42 -23.86 -16.28 10.37
C MET A 42 -22.47 -16.49 10.97
N TRP A 43 -22.31 -16.25 12.26
CA TRP A 43 -21.01 -16.38 12.92
C TRP A 43 -20.62 -17.84 13.13
N ILE A 44 -19.34 -18.14 12.95
CA ILE A 44 -18.79 -19.49 13.15
C ILE A 44 -18.25 -19.54 14.57
N PRO A 45 -18.82 -20.35 15.48
CA PRO A 45 -18.30 -20.51 16.83
C PRO A 45 -16.91 -21.17 16.81
N ASP A 46 -16.11 -20.87 17.83
CA ASP A 46 -14.80 -21.50 18.02
C ASP A 46 -14.92 -23.04 18.07
N GLY A 47 -14.06 -23.73 17.31
CA GLY A 47 -13.97 -25.20 17.32
C GLY A 47 -14.82 -25.92 16.26
N GLU A 48 -15.57 -25.20 15.41
CA GLU A 48 -16.22 -25.82 14.25
C GLU A 48 -15.18 -26.37 13.26
N GLN A 49 -15.42 -27.58 12.73
CA GLN A 49 -14.46 -28.25 11.86
C GLN A 49 -14.33 -27.58 10.48
N PRO A 50 -13.10 -27.41 9.97
CA PRO A 50 -12.88 -27.03 8.58
C PRO A 50 -13.43 -28.10 7.64
N GLY A 51 -14.11 -27.65 6.59
CA GLY A 51 -14.70 -28.46 5.51
C GLY A 51 -16.22 -28.62 5.60
N ALA A 52 -16.86 -28.33 6.74
CA ALA A 52 -18.30 -28.48 6.88
C ALA A 52 -19.07 -27.43 6.07
N SER A 53 -20.24 -27.83 5.52
CA SER A 53 -21.27 -26.94 4.98
C SER A 53 -21.99 -26.20 6.11
N PRO A 54 -22.64 -25.04 5.84
CA PRO A 54 -23.31 -24.30 6.90
C PRO A 54 -24.48 -25.10 7.49
N PRO A 55 -24.74 -25.00 8.80
CA PRO A 55 -25.93 -25.56 9.43
C PRO A 55 -27.22 -25.06 8.77
N ALA A 56 -28.22 -25.95 8.63
CA ALA A 56 -29.52 -25.60 8.07
C ALA A 56 -30.29 -24.60 8.97
N ASP A 57 -30.19 -24.78 10.29
CA ASP A 57 -31.00 -24.07 11.30
C ASP A 57 -30.25 -22.89 11.95
N GLY A 58 -29.23 -22.36 11.29
CA GLY A 58 -28.42 -21.27 11.81
C GLY A 58 -29.14 -19.91 11.85
N GLU A 59 -28.77 -19.06 12.81
CA GLU A 59 -29.27 -17.69 12.90
C GLU A 59 -28.55 -16.79 11.89
N TRP A 60 -29.26 -16.44 10.82
CA TRP A 60 -28.75 -15.60 9.74
C TRP A 60 -29.12 -14.13 9.96
N ILE A 61 -28.11 -13.26 10.02
CA ILE A 61 -28.24 -11.82 10.20
C ILE A 61 -28.11 -11.13 8.84
N GLU A 62 -29.04 -10.25 8.49
CA GLU A 62 -28.96 -9.49 7.25
C GLU A 62 -27.86 -8.40 7.33
N ALA A 63 -27.01 -8.35 6.32
CA ALA A 63 -25.95 -7.35 6.16
C ALA A 63 -26.02 -6.72 4.75
N LYS A 64 -25.50 -5.49 4.63
CA LYS A 64 -25.56 -4.70 3.39
C LYS A 64 -24.23 -4.00 3.13
N ALA A 65 -23.94 -3.67 1.87
CA ALA A 65 -22.69 -3.00 1.50
C ALA A 65 -22.45 -1.64 2.20
N GLY A 66 -23.50 -0.92 2.56
CA GLY A 66 -23.41 0.34 3.32
C GLY A 66 -23.23 0.17 4.83
N SER A 67 -23.52 -1.02 5.36
CA SER A 67 -23.45 -1.36 6.78
C SER A 67 -22.92 -2.80 6.94
N PRO A 68 -21.65 -3.03 6.55
CA PRO A 68 -21.10 -4.38 6.51
C PRO A 68 -20.88 -4.89 7.94
N LEU A 69 -21.34 -6.11 8.21
CA LEU A 69 -21.12 -6.77 9.49
C LEU A 69 -19.77 -7.51 9.45
N VAL A 70 -18.71 -6.81 9.86
CA VAL A 70 -17.32 -7.30 9.74
C VAL A 70 -16.61 -7.56 11.06
N ASP A 71 -17.09 -6.98 12.16
CA ASP A 71 -16.45 -7.16 13.48
C ASP A 71 -16.94 -8.47 14.11
N LEU A 72 -15.99 -9.33 14.49
CA LEU A 72 -16.31 -10.63 15.07
C LEU A 72 -16.78 -10.49 16.52
N PRO A 73 -17.88 -11.15 16.92
CA PRO A 73 -18.23 -11.27 18.32
C PRO A 73 -17.21 -12.15 19.05
N ALA A 74 -17.12 -11.99 20.37
CA ALA A 74 -16.23 -12.80 21.20
C ALA A 74 -16.62 -14.29 21.13
N GLY A 75 -15.63 -15.16 20.89
CA GLY A 75 -15.85 -16.61 20.75
C GLY A 75 -16.24 -17.09 19.34
N ALA A 76 -16.18 -16.19 18.35
CA ALA A 76 -16.29 -16.55 16.94
C ALA A 76 -14.89 -16.60 16.29
N GLN A 77 -14.69 -17.58 15.41
CA GLN A 77 -13.46 -17.76 14.61
C GLN A 77 -13.64 -17.30 13.15
N GLY A 78 -14.86 -16.99 12.73
CA GLY A 78 -15.16 -16.64 11.35
C GLY A 78 -16.62 -16.34 11.10
N ALA A 79 -16.97 -16.28 9.82
CA ALA A 79 -18.32 -16.01 9.36
C ALA A 79 -18.67 -16.86 8.13
N TRP A 80 -19.90 -17.35 8.11
CA TRP A 80 -20.60 -17.81 6.93
C TRP A 80 -21.31 -16.63 6.28
N ILE A 81 -21.20 -16.50 4.97
CA ILE A 81 -21.90 -15.50 4.18
C ILE A 81 -22.71 -16.19 3.11
N ARG A 82 -24.03 -16.00 3.14
CA ARG A 82 -24.94 -16.53 2.13
C ARG A 82 -25.35 -15.44 1.15
N LEU A 83 -25.07 -15.68 -0.11
CA LEU A 83 -25.37 -14.81 -1.24
C LEU A 83 -26.47 -15.43 -2.08
N GLN A 84 -27.50 -14.64 -2.40
CA GLN A 84 -28.51 -15.03 -3.39
C GLN A 84 -28.04 -14.59 -4.77
N VAL A 85 -27.64 -15.55 -5.58
CA VAL A 85 -27.17 -15.32 -6.95
C VAL A 85 -28.37 -15.45 -7.90
N PRO A 86 -28.69 -14.43 -8.72
CA PRO A 86 -29.78 -14.52 -9.69
C PRO A 86 -29.49 -15.60 -10.74
N PRO A 87 -30.49 -16.03 -11.55
CA PRO A 87 -30.27 -16.93 -12.67
C PRO A 87 -29.10 -16.47 -13.55
N THR A 88 -28.27 -17.43 -13.98
CA THR A 88 -27.01 -17.19 -14.70
C THR A 88 -27.00 -17.82 -16.10
N ASP A 89 -28.16 -18.22 -16.61
CA ASP A 89 -28.37 -18.84 -17.92
C ASP A 89 -28.05 -17.92 -19.09
N ASP A 90 -28.17 -16.61 -18.90
CA ASP A 90 -27.83 -15.60 -19.90
C ASP A 90 -26.31 -15.39 -20.13
N TRP A 91 -25.45 -15.89 -19.22
CA TRP A 91 -23.99 -15.72 -19.31
C TRP A 91 -23.31 -17.00 -19.81
N GLN A 92 -22.29 -16.85 -20.67
CA GLN A 92 -21.56 -18.01 -21.20
C GLN A 92 -20.69 -18.67 -20.12
N ARG A 93 -20.05 -17.83 -19.31
CA ARG A 93 -19.23 -18.24 -18.16
C ARG A 93 -19.55 -17.29 -17.01
N PRO A 94 -20.58 -17.55 -16.21
CA PRO A 94 -20.88 -16.67 -15.09
C PRO A 94 -19.76 -16.70 -14.05
N GLY A 95 -19.60 -15.59 -13.33
CA GLY A 95 -18.60 -15.41 -12.30
C GLY A 95 -19.13 -14.52 -11.18
N LEU A 96 -18.59 -14.71 -9.98
CA LEU A 96 -18.85 -13.91 -8.80
C LEU A 96 -17.55 -13.20 -8.39
N LEU A 97 -17.60 -11.88 -8.28
CA LEU A 97 -16.49 -11.05 -7.84
C LEU A 97 -16.86 -10.28 -6.56
N VAL A 98 -16.11 -10.54 -5.49
CA VAL A 98 -16.14 -9.75 -4.25
C VAL A 98 -14.80 -9.02 -4.12
N ARG A 99 -14.84 -7.70 -4.26
CA ARG A 99 -13.62 -6.88 -4.42
C ARG A 99 -12.80 -6.75 -3.14
N ARG A 100 -13.45 -6.75 -1.97
CA ARG A 100 -12.83 -6.61 -0.67
C ARG A 100 -13.63 -7.38 0.37
N LEU A 101 -12.97 -8.32 1.02
CA LEU A 101 -13.48 -9.06 2.17
C LEU A 101 -12.37 -9.27 3.19
N TYR A 102 -12.72 -9.41 4.47
CA TYR A 102 -11.79 -9.81 5.51
C TYR A 102 -11.83 -11.33 5.68
N GLY A 103 -10.68 -12.01 5.61
CA GLY A 103 -10.58 -13.46 5.79
C GLY A 103 -9.26 -14.05 5.30
N LEU A 104 -8.74 -15.03 6.04
CA LEU A 104 -7.52 -15.75 5.69
C LEU A 104 -7.83 -17.01 4.87
N GLU A 105 -8.76 -17.83 5.36
CA GLU A 105 -9.24 -19.00 4.65
C GLU A 105 -10.64 -18.73 4.09
N LEU A 106 -10.81 -19.04 2.80
CA LEU A 106 -12.07 -18.91 2.10
C LEU A 106 -12.47 -20.26 1.53
N ALA A 107 -13.71 -20.66 1.74
CA ALA A 107 -14.31 -21.78 1.04
C ALA A 107 -15.69 -21.35 0.53
N ALA A 108 -16.00 -21.62 -0.73
CA ALA A 108 -17.32 -21.34 -1.30
C ALA A 108 -18.03 -22.65 -1.58
N PHE A 109 -19.29 -22.73 -1.16
CA PHE A 109 -20.15 -23.89 -1.31
C PHE A 109 -21.41 -23.50 -2.08
N ARG A 110 -21.96 -24.44 -2.84
CA ARG A 110 -23.30 -24.34 -3.43
C ARG A 110 -24.07 -25.59 -3.04
N GLU A 111 -25.16 -25.41 -2.32
CA GLU A 111 -26.00 -26.53 -1.88
C GLU A 111 -25.20 -27.62 -1.15
N GLY A 112 -24.16 -27.21 -0.41
CA GLY A 112 -23.25 -28.11 0.31
C GLY A 112 -22.05 -28.63 -0.50
N GLU A 113 -22.03 -28.46 -1.83
CA GLU A 113 -20.90 -28.84 -2.69
C GLU A 113 -19.80 -27.78 -2.66
N LEU A 114 -18.56 -28.19 -2.39
CA LEU A 114 -17.39 -27.29 -2.39
C LEU A 114 -17.04 -26.87 -3.83
N LEU A 115 -17.20 -25.57 -4.13
CA LEU A 115 -16.85 -24.99 -5.43
C LEU A 115 -15.41 -24.47 -5.48
N PHE A 116 -14.94 -23.91 -4.37
CA PHE A 116 -13.64 -23.25 -4.30
C PHE A 116 -13.11 -23.25 -2.88
N GLU A 117 -11.79 -23.43 -2.74
CA GLU A 117 -11.09 -23.32 -1.47
C GLU A 117 -9.79 -22.54 -1.67
N SER A 118 -9.50 -21.63 -0.75
CA SER A 118 -8.28 -20.84 -0.73
C SER A 118 -7.80 -20.72 0.71
N LYS A 119 -6.67 -21.36 1.01
CA LYS A 119 -5.94 -21.22 2.27
C LYS A 119 -4.76 -20.29 2.05
N ARG A 120 -4.52 -19.40 3.01
CA ARG A 120 -3.39 -18.48 3.03
C ARG A 120 -2.72 -18.53 4.39
N ASP A 121 -1.41 -18.62 4.36
CA ASP A 121 -0.58 -18.69 5.56
C ASP A 121 0.02 -17.31 5.93
N PHE A 122 -0.55 -16.23 5.40
CA PHE A 122 -0.03 -14.87 5.56
C PHE A 122 -1.01 -13.99 6.33
N ASP A 123 -0.51 -13.13 7.21
CA ASP A 123 -1.27 -12.26 8.13
C ASP A 123 -2.06 -11.11 7.45
N PHE A 124 -2.26 -11.18 6.14
CA PHE A 124 -3.04 -10.18 5.41
C PHE A 124 -4.52 -10.55 5.42
N HIS A 125 -5.28 -9.95 6.34
CA HIS A 125 -6.71 -10.18 6.44
C HIS A 125 -7.52 -9.70 5.23
N LEU A 126 -7.02 -8.74 4.43
CA LEU A 126 -7.78 -8.23 3.28
C LEU A 126 -7.62 -9.17 2.07
N ASN A 127 -8.74 -9.73 1.63
CA ASN A 127 -8.80 -10.69 0.55
C ASN A 127 -9.83 -10.28 -0.52
N ARG A 128 -9.80 -11.00 -1.63
CA ARG A 128 -10.69 -10.83 -2.78
C ARG A 128 -11.12 -12.20 -3.24
N LEU A 129 -12.38 -12.33 -3.63
CA LEU A 129 -12.92 -13.58 -4.14
C LEU A 129 -13.33 -13.37 -5.59
N LEU A 130 -12.73 -14.14 -6.50
CA LEU A 130 -13.19 -14.27 -7.87
C LEU A 130 -13.48 -15.75 -8.09
N LEU A 131 -14.76 -16.09 -8.24
CA LEU A 131 -15.25 -17.45 -8.29
C LEU A 131 -15.93 -17.70 -9.64
N PRO A 132 -15.47 -18.66 -10.47
CA PRO A 132 -16.23 -19.10 -11.63
C PRO A 132 -17.50 -19.82 -11.16
N LEU A 133 -18.63 -19.50 -11.77
CA LEU A 133 -19.93 -20.11 -11.50
C LEU A 133 -20.35 -21.01 -12.65
N GLY A 134 -21.25 -21.95 -12.37
CA GLY A 134 -22.00 -22.67 -13.40
C GLY A 134 -23.17 -21.83 -13.93
N SER A 135 -23.71 -22.25 -15.07
CA SER A 135 -24.97 -21.71 -15.60
C SER A 135 -26.15 -22.33 -14.83
N TYR A 136 -27.04 -21.47 -14.30
CA TYR A 136 -28.16 -21.83 -13.45
C TYR A 136 -29.44 -21.20 -13.99
N ASP A 137 -30.50 -21.98 -14.10
CA ASP A 137 -31.84 -21.53 -14.55
C ASP A 137 -32.63 -20.81 -13.44
N ARG A 138 -32.17 -20.91 -12.19
CA ARG A 138 -32.86 -20.40 -11.01
C ARG A 138 -31.90 -19.67 -10.07
N THR A 139 -32.49 -18.86 -9.19
CA THR A 139 -31.75 -18.25 -8.08
C THR A 139 -31.11 -19.34 -7.23
N SER A 140 -29.79 -19.24 -7.03
CA SER A 140 -29.01 -20.20 -6.27
C SER A 140 -28.36 -19.52 -5.06
N ASN A 141 -28.24 -20.28 -3.97
CA ASN A 141 -27.55 -19.80 -2.77
C ASN A 141 -26.08 -20.23 -2.81
N ILE A 142 -25.19 -19.26 -2.72
CA ILE A 142 -23.75 -19.51 -2.56
C ILE A 142 -23.36 -19.16 -1.14
N ASP A 143 -22.84 -20.14 -0.43
CA ASP A 143 -22.41 -20.04 0.95
C ASP A 143 -20.88 -19.92 1.00
N VAL A 144 -20.38 -18.76 1.39
CA VAL A 144 -18.96 -18.48 1.53
C VAL A 144 -18.57 -18.57 2.99
N ARG A 145 -17.74 -19.56 3.33
CA ARG A 145 -17.08 -19.64 4.61
C ARG A 145 -15.84 -18.77 4.62
N ILE A 146 -15.71 -17.99 5.68
CA ILE A 146 -14.57 -17.13 5.94
C ILE A 146 -14.04 -17.44 7.33
N LEU A 147 -12.79 -17.90 7.41
CA LEU A 147 -12.07 -18.06 8.68
C LEU A 147 -10.97 -17.01 8.78
N THR A 148 -10.74 -16.51 9.99
CA THR A 148 -9.74 -15.48 10.28
C THR A 148 -9.11 -15.75 11.63
N THR A 149 -7.87 -15.32 11.82
CA THR A 149 -7.23 -15.24 13.15
C THR A 149 -7.42 -13.86 13.79
N GLY A 150 -7.92 -12.88 13.02
CA GLY A 150 -8.10 -11.51 13.46
C GLY A 150 -9.49 -11.23 14.03
N THR A 151 -9.74 -10.00 14.45
CA THR A 151 -11.03 -9.56 15.01
C THR A 151 -12.08 -9.23 13.93
N ARG A 152 -11.77 -9.48 12.65
CA ARG A 152 -12.63 -9.08 11.52
C ARG A 152 -12.73 -10.18 10.46
N ALA A 153 -13.95 -10.46 10.03
CA ALA A 153 -14.28 -11.34 8.93
C ALA A 153 -15.60 -10.88 8.31
N GLY A 154 -15.67 -10.84 6.98
CA GLY A 154 -16.88 -10.36 6.32
C GLY A 154 -16.64 -9.71 4.97
N PHE A 155 -17.71 -9.44 4.23
CA PHE A 155 -17.65 -8.65 3.00
C PHE A 155 -17.66 -7.16 3.32
N ILE A 156 -16.76 -6.40 2.69
CA ILE A 156 -16.66 -4.94 2.85
C ILE A 156 -17.34 -4.24 1.67
N THR A 157 -17.27 -4.85 0.50
CA THR A 157 -17.85 -4.31 -0.75
C THR A 157 -18.94 -5.22 -1.26
N ASN A 158 -19.85 -4.64 -2.04
CA ASN A 158 -20.83 -5.35 -2.85
C ASN A 158 -20.21 -6.49 -3.67
N ALA A 159 -20.97 -7.57 -3.79
CA ALA A 159 -20.64 -8.71 -4.63
C ALA A 159 -21.23 -8.48 -6.02
N ARG A 160 -20.46 -8.76 -7.08
CA ARG A 160 -20.89 -8.61 -8.46
C ARG A 160 -20.99 -9.96 -9.13
N VAL A 161 -22.07 -10.18 -9.86
CA VAL A 161 -22.29 -11.37 -10.66
C VAL A 161 -22.41 -10.95 -12.12
N GLY A 162 -21.74 -11.66 -13.02
CA GLY A 162 -21.80 -11.37 -14.44
C GLY A 162 -20.89 -12.33 -15.20
N GLU A 163 -20.56 -11.98 -16.44
CA GLU A 163 -19.61 -12.75 -17.24
C GLU A 163 -18.21 -12.75 -16.59
N PHE A 164 -17.59 -13.92 -16.50
CA PHE A 164 -16.33 -14.12 -15.78
C PHE A 164 -15.18 -13.35 -16.43
N ALA A 165 -15.13 -13.30 -17.76
CA ALA A 165 -14.08 -12.60 -18.51
C ALA A 165 -13.98 -11.10 -18.19
N PRO A 166 -15.05 -10.28 -18.25
CA PRO A 166 -14.98 -8.87 -17.86
C PRO A 166 -14.75 -8.68 -16.36
N LEU A 167 -15.28 -9.56 -15.49
CA LEU A 167 -15.01 -9.50 -14.06
C LEU A 167 -13.51 -9.71 -13.76
N GLU A 168 -12.90 -10.74 -14.35
CA GLU A 168 -11.47 -11.00 -14.27
C GLU A 168 -10.64 -9.85 -14.86
N GLU A 169 -11.04 -9.32 -16.02
CA GLU A 169 -10.36 -8.19 -16.64
C GLU A 169 -10.41 -6.94 -15.74
N SER A 170 -11.58 -6.63 -15.16
CA SER A 170 -11.73 -5.51 -14.21
C SER A 170 -10.88 -5.70 -12.96
N TYR A 171 -10.75 -6.95 -12.52
CA TYR A 171 -9.93 -7.36 -11.39
C TYR A 171 -8.45 -7.12 -11.66
N ILE A 172 -7.94 -7.61 -12.80
CA ILE A 172 -6.53 -7.45 -13.21
C ILE A 172 -6.21 -5.98 -13.49
N ARG A 173 -7.05 -5.27 -14.25
CA ARG A 173 -6.83 -3.87 -14.65
C ARG A 173 -6.74 -2.92 -13.46
N ARG A 174 -7.34 -3.24 -12.33
CA ARG A 174 -7.29 -2.38 -11.14
C ARG A 174 -5.95 -2.43 -10.42
N GLU A 175 -5.31 -3.60 -10.39
CA GLU A 175 -4.07 -3.83 -9.65
C GLU A 175 -2.82 -3.68 -10.52
N LEU A 176 -2.98 -3.85 -11.84
CA LEU A 176 -1.88 -3.75 -12.80
C LEU A 176 -1.18 -2.38 -12.81
N PRO A 177 -1.88 -1.23 -12.66
CA PRO A 177 -1.22 0.08 -12.58
C PRO A 177 -0.24 0.19 -11.41
N ASP A 178 -0.58 -0.32 -10.23
CA ASP A 178 0.31 -0.26 -9.06
C ASP A 178 1.58 -1.08 -9.28
N LEU A 179 1.43 -2.29 -9.84
CA LEU A 179 2.57 -3.15 -10.17
C LEU A 179 3.46 -2.54 -11.27
N MET A 180 2.85 -1.96 -12.31
CA MET A 180 3.59 -1.26 -13.39
C MET A 180 4.28 0.00 -12.87
N LEU A 181 3.62 0.75 -11.99
CA LEU A 181 4.19 1.95 -11.36
C LEU A 181 5.39 1.57 -10.48
N GLY A 182 5.25 0.60 -9.59
CA GLY A 182 6.34 0.12 -8.75
C GLY A 182 7.51 -0.44 -9.56
N GLY A 183 7.21 -1.25 -10.58
CA GLY A 183 8.20 -1.85 -11.46
C GLY A 183 8.98 -0.81 -12.27
N SER A 184 8.28 0.17 -12.87
CA SER A 184 8.90 1.24 -13.64
C SER A 184 9.78 2.16 -12.78
N ILE A 185 9.34 2.53 -11.58
CA ILE A 185 10.15 3.30 -10.63
C ILE A 185 11.40 2.53 -10.23
N SER A 186 11.28 1.24 -9.93
CA SER A 186 12.41 0.37 -9.56
C SER A 186 13.42 0.25 -10.70
N PHE A 187 12.93 0.03 -11.93
CA PHE A 187 13.75 -0.08 -13.12
C PHE A 187 14.49 1.22 -13.44
N LEU A 188 13.80 2.36 -13.35
CA LEU A 188 14.41 3.68 -13.53
C LEU A 188 15.47 3.95 -12.47
N ALA A 189 15.18 3.65 -11.21
CA ALA A 189 16.10 3.80 -10.10
C ALA A 189 17.38 2.95 -10.29
N LEU A 190 17.24 1.74 -10.82
CA LEU A 190 18.36 0.86 -11.15
C LEU A 190 19.25 1.45 -12.26
N ILE A 191 18.65 1.94 -13.35
CA ILE A 191 19.40 2.61 -14.42
C ILE A 191 20.12 3.85 -13.87
N MET A 192 19.42 4.69 -13.11
CA MET A 192 20.00 5.87 -12.47
C MET A 192 21.13 5.50 -11.51
N LEU A 193 21.01 4.40 -10.77
CA LEU A 193 22.06 3.90 -9.88
C LEU A 193 23.32 3.51 -10.65
N ILE A 194 23.17 2.80 -11.77
CA ILE A 194 24.27 2.41 -12.66
C ILE A 194 24.94 3.67 -13.23
N CYS A 195 24.17 4.63 -13.75
CA CYS A 195 24.72 5.88 -14.28
C CYS A 195 25.42 6.72 -13.20
N SER A 196 24.88 6.76 -11.99
CA SER A 196 25.45 7.50 -10.85
C SER A 196 26.83 6.98 -10.42
N SER A 197 27.17 5.74 -10.77
CA SER A 197 28.50 5.19 -10.51
C SER A 197 29.62 5.93 -11.26
N TYR A 198 29.31 6.57 -12.38
CA TYR A 198 30.24 7.37 -13.20
C TYR A 198 30.37 8.84 -12.78
N LEU A 199 29.58 9.31 -11.82
CA LEU A 199 29.62 10.70 -11.36
C LEU A 199 30.82 10.99 -10.45
N ASN A 200 31.23 12.27 -10.39
CA ASN A 200 32.32 12.73 -9.53
C ASN A 200 32.03 12.44 -8.04
N ARG A 201 33.06 12.11 -7.27
CA ARG A 201 32.99 11.57 -5.89
C ARG A 201 32.12 12.40 -4.95
N ARG A 202 32.13 13.72 -5.09
CA ARG A 202 31.35 14.64 -4.25
C ARG A 202 29.84 14.60 -4.51
N GLN A 203 29.42 14.38 -5.76
CA GLN A 203 28.00 14.32 -6.11
C GLN A 203 27.45 12.89 -6.00
N ARG A 204 28.28 11.88 -6.32
CA ARG A 204 27.89 10.47 -6.37
C ARG A 204 27.12 9.99 -5.14
N SER A 205 27.48 10.44 -3.95
CA SER A 205 26.90 9.92 -2.72
C SER A 205 25.42 10.29 -2.52
N SER A 206 25.05 11.55 -2.78
CA SER A 206 23.66 12.01 -2.73
C SER A 206 22.79 11.29 -3.78
N TRP A 207 23.32 11.14 -5.01
CA TRP A 207 22.63 10.45 -6.10
C TRP A 207 22.41 8.96 -5.82
N ILE A 208 23.39 8.25 -5.27
CA ILE A 208 23.23 6.85 -4.88
C ILE A 208 22.12 6.70 -3.85
N SER A 209 22.10 7.55 -2.82
CA SER A 209 21.07 7.49 -1.78
C SER A 209 19.67 7.70 -2.36
N LEU A 210 19.52 8.68 -3.26
CA LEU A 210 18.25 8.94 -3.94
C LEU A 210 17.80 7.75 -4.79
N CYS A 211 18.73 7.11 -5.51
CA CYS A 211 18.42 5.91 -6.29
C CYS A 211 18.02 4.73 -5.39
N LEU A 212 18.68 4.53 -4.24
CA LEU A 212 18.30 3.48 -3.29
C LEU A 212 16.92 3.73 -2.68
N ILE A 213 16.59 4.98 -2.35
CA ILE A 213 15.24 5.35 -1.89
C ILE A 213 14.21 5.06 -2.98
N ALA A 214 14.45 5.49 -4.22
CA ALA A 214 13.54 5.23 -5.32
C ALA A 214 13.38 3.73 -5.61
N LEU A 215 14.48 2.96 -5.56
CA LEU A 215 14.47 1.51 -5.78
C LEU A 215 13.67 0.77 -4.70
N THR A 216 13.87 1.12 -3.43
CA THR A 216 13.14 0.50 -2.31
C THR A 216 11.67 0.89 -2.30
N ILE A 217 11.31 2.15 -2.59
CA ILE A 217 9.91 2.58 -2.74
C ILE A 217 9.24 1.85 -3.91
N GLY A 218 9.87 1.79 -5.08
CA GLY A 218 9.32 1.08 -6.23
C GLY A 218 9.13 -0.42 -5.94
N THR A 219 10.07 -1.03 -5.21
CA THR A 219 9.98 -2.42 -4.80
C THR A 219 8.81 -2.61 -3.83
N LEU A 220 8.68 -1.75 -2.81
CA LEU A 220 7.58 -1.76 -1.85
C LEU A 220 6.21 -1.64 -2.51
N ILE A 221 6.04 -0.71 -3.45
CA ILE A 221 4.79 -0.57 -4.22
C ILE A 221 4.49 -1.86 -4.98
N SER A 222 5.51 -2.46 -5.61
CA SER A 222 5.34 -3.72 -6.35
C SER A 222 4.91 -4.87 -5.44
N VAL A 223 5.62 -5.10 -4.34
CA VAL A 223 5.36 -6.23 -3.41
C VAL A 223 4.12 -6.02 -2.53
N TYR A 224 3.61 -4.81 -2.42
CA TYR A 224 2.34 -4.54 -1.75
C TYR A 224 1.13 -4.93 -2.61
N SER A 225 1.33 -5.14 -3.92
CA SER A 225 0.24 -5.56 -4.81
C SER A 225 -0.24 -6.99 -4.48
N PRO A 226 -1.54 -7.19 -4.14
CA PRO A 226 -2.11 -8.52 -3.87
C PRO A 226 -1.99 -9.51 -5.03
N MET A 227 -1.88 -9.01 -6.27
CA MET A 227 -1.74 -9.83 -7.48
C MET A 227 -0.54 -10.78 -7.38
N LEU A 228 0.60 -10.31 -6.88
CA LEU A 228 1.81 -11.14 -6.77
C LEU A 228 1.56 -12.38 -5.89
N TYR A 229 0.83 -12.22 -4.78
CA TYR A 229 0.52 -13.33 -3.88
C TYR A 229 -0.49 -14.31 -4.45
N ILE A 230 -1.40 -13.84 -5.31
CA ILE A 230 -2.46 -14.67 -5.88
C ILE A 230 -1.93 -15.53 -7.02
N TYR A 231 -1.16 -14.95 -7.95
CA TYR A 231 -0.62 -15.66 -9.10
C TYR A 231 0.65 -16.44 -8.78
N TYR A 232 1.45 -15.98 -7.82
CA TYR A 232 2.76 -16.56 -7.48
C TYR A 232 2.82 -17.03 -6.02
N LYS A 233 1.87 -17.87 -5.60
CA LYS A 233 1.80 -18.39 -4.22
C LYS A 233 3.13 -18.99 -3.72
N SER A 234 3.84 -19.73 -4.58
CA SER A 234 5.15 -20.32 -4.25
C SER A 234 6.23 -19.27 -3.90
N TYR A 235 6.12 -18.07 -4.46
CA TYR A 235 7.07 -16.97 -4.24
C TYR A 235 6.60 -15.96 -3.18
N ALA A 236 5.47 -16.20 -2.52
CA ALA A 236 4.94 -15.28 -1.50
C ALA A 236 5.95 -15.01 -0.37
N ASN A 237 6.65 -16.06 0.09
CA ASN A 237 7.73 -15.94 1.08
C ASN A 237 8.89 -15.05 0.58
N LEU A 238 9.19 -15.08 -0.71
CA LEU A 238 10.22 -14.23 -1.32
C LEU A 238 9.76 -12.77 -1.36
N PHE A 239 8.51 -12.50 -1.73
CA PHE A 239 7.98 -11.13 -1.75
C PHE A 239 7.92 -10.50 -0.37
N LEU A 240 7.52 -11.27 0.65
CA LEU A 240 7.59 -10.82 2.05
C LEU A 240 9.02 -10.50 2.48
N SER A 241 9.97 -11.37 2.13
CA SER A 241 11.39 -11.14 2.39
C SER A 241 11.90 -9.86 1.70
N LEU A 242 11.44 -9.61 0.48
CA LEU A 242 11.82 -8.44 -0.31
C LEU A 242 11.18 -7.16 0.24
N PHE A 243 9.96 -7.24 0.79
CA PHE A 243 9.30 -6.15 1.52
C PHE A 243 10.13 -5.72 2.73
N ASP A 244 10.48 -6.68 3.59
CA ASP A 244 11.27 -6.41 4.80
C ASP A 244 12.67 -5.87 4.47
N LEU A 245 13.34 -6.47 3.49
CA LEU A 245 14.64 -5.99 3.02
C LEU A 245 14.57 -4.56 2.48
N SER A 246 13.51 -4.24 1.72
CA SER A 246 13.30 -2.90 1.19
C SER A 246 13.10 -1.89 2.33
N MET A 247 12.36 -2.25 3.38
CA MET A 247 12.22 -1.41 4.58
C MET A 247 13.57 -1.20 5.28
N PHE A 248 14.35 -2.25 5.50
CA PHE A 248 15.65 -2.14 6.18
C PHE A 248 16.66 -1.25 5.43
N VAL A 249 16.57 -1.19 4.09
CA VAL A 249 17.43 -0.34 3.25
C VAL A 249 16.86 1.07 3.10
N LEU A 250 15.54 1.23 2.99
CA LEU A 250 14.87 2.51 2.79
C LEU A 250 15.19 3.51 3.90
N PHE A 251 15.07 3.10 5.15
CA PHE A 251 15.26 4.00 6.29
C PHE A 251 16.68 4.57 6.42
N PRO A 252 17.76 3.77 6.43
CA PRO A 252 19.11 4.31 6.47
C PRO A 252 19.44 5.13 5.22
N ALA A 253 18.91 4.77 4.05
CA ALA A 253 19.09 5.57 2.82
C ALA A 253 18.38 6.93 2.93
N LEU A 254 17.16 6.98 3.49
CA LEU A 254 16.44 8.23 3.72
C LEU A 254 17.17 9.12 4.73
N SER A 255 17.58 8.57 5.87
CA SER A 255 18.37 9.29 6.88
C SER A 255 19.70 9.80 6.31
N TYR A 256 20.34 9.01 5.44
CA TYR A 256 21.57 9.43 4.77
C TYR A 256 21.33 10.60 3.82
N TYR A 257 20.29 10.52 2.98
CA TYR A 257 19.93 11.57 2.04
C TYR A 257 19.61 12.89 2.75
N VAL A 258 18.84 12.85 3.83
CA VAL A 258 18.50 14.05 4.60
C VAL A 258 19.74 14.69 5.24
N ASP A 259 20.65 13.90 5.82
CA ASP A 259 21.90 14.44 6.39
C ASP A 259 22.71 15.23 5.35
N GLU A 260 22.81 14.66 4.14
CA GLU A 260 23.55 15.25 3.03
C GLU A 260 22.90 16.57 2.56
N VAL A 261 21.57 16.62 2.46
CA VAL A 261 20.81 17.82 2.08
C VAL A 261 20.93 18.92 3.16
N LEU A 262 20.99 18.55 4.44
CA LEU A 262 21.14 19.50 5.56
C LEU A 262 22.59 19.95 5.79
N GLY A 263 23.55 19.42 5.03
CA GLY A 263 24.95 19.85 5.06
C GLY A 263 25.69 19.51 6.35
N ASN A 264 25.33 18.39 7.01
CA ASN A 264 26.03 17.86 8.19
C ASN A 264 26.23 18.87 9.35
N ARG A 265 25.32 19.84 9.50
CA ARG A 265 25.46 20.90 10.52
C ARG A 265 25.16 20.39 11.95
N PHE A 266 24.35 19.34 12.08
CA PHE A 266 23.85 18.86 13.37
C PHE A 266 24.54 17.57 13.82
N ARG A 267 25.42 17.67 14.83
CA ARG A 267 26.16 16.50 15.35
C ARG A 267 25.26 15.39 15.88
N PHE A 268 24.11 15.72 16.48
CA PHE A 268 23.18 14.72 17.01
C PHE A 268 22.63 13.80 15.91
N PHE A 269 22.27 14.38 14.76
CA PHE A 269 21.71 13.66 13.62
C PHE A 269 22.67 12.60 13.08
N THR A 270 23.96 12.93 12.98
CA THR A 270 24.96 11.96 12.52
C THR A 270 25.13 10.75 13.43
N ARG A 271 24.93 10.93 14.74
CA ARG A 271 25.04 9.86 15.74
C ARG A 271 23.82 8.94 15.67
N PHE A 272 22.63 9.53 15.58
CA PHE A 272 21.39 8.79 15.37
C PHE A 272 21.44 7.96 14.08
N ARG A 273 21.90 8.54 12.96
CA ARG A 273 22.07 7.80 11.69
C ARG A 273 22.97 6.58 11.83
N LYS A 274 24.12 6.70 12.49
CA LYS A 274 25.03 5.56 12.68
C LYS A 274 24.39 4.46 13.51
N TRP A 275 23.67 4.85 14.56
CA TRP A 275 22.93 3.91 15.40
C TRP A 275 21.82 3.21 14.61
N GLN A 276 21.04 3.95 13.83
CA GLN A 276 19.98 3.42 12.97
C GLN A 276 20.53 2.49 11.88
N ALA A 277 21.62 2.85 11.23
CA ALA A 277 22.28 1.98 10.24
C ALA A 277 22.78 0.68 10.90
N GLY A 278 23.33 0.76 12.11
CA GLY A 278 23.69 -0.41 12.90
C GLY A 278 22.48 -1.28 13.25
N PHE A 279 21.35 -0.66 13.59
CA PHE A 279 20.09 -1.35 13.84
C PHE A 279 19.55 -2.04 12.57
N SER A 280 19.57 -1.38 11.40
CA SER A 280 19.18 -2.01 10.12
C SER A 280 20.05 -3.23 9.79
N VAL A 281 21.37 -3.14 10.01
CA VAL A 281 22.28 -4.29 9.81
C VAL A 281 21.95 -5.41 10.81
N PHE A 282 21.66 -5.06 12.06
CA PHE A 282 21.22 -6.02 13.07
C PHE A 282 19.91 -6.72 12.67
N CYS A 283 18.90 -5.98 12.20
CA CYS A 283 17.65 -6.55 11.69
C CYS A 283 17.89 -7.47 10.49
N PHE A 284 18.78 -7.09 9.58
CA PHE A 284 19.15 -7.92 8.44
C PHE A 284 19.83 -9.23 8.86
N LEU A 285 20.74 -9.19 9.85
CA LEU A 285 21.36 -10.40 10.41
C LEU A 285 20.32 -11.27 11.14
N ALA A 286 19.41 -10.66 11.90
CA ALA A 286 18.31 -11.35 12.55
C ALA A 286 17.37 -12.01 11.53
N PHE A 287 17.10 -11.35 10.39
CA PHE A 287 16.33 -11.88 9.28
C PHE A 287 17.03 -13.11 8.64
N ILE A 288 18.35 -13.04 8.41
CA ILE A 288 19.11 -14.20 7.91
C ILE A 288 19.05 -15.36 8.91
N ALA A 289 19.22 -15.08 10.21
CA ALA A 289 19.13 -16.10 11.26
C ALA A 289 17.72 -16.71 11.35
N TYR A 290 16.68 -15.90 11.19
CA TYR A 290 15.29 -16.33 11.13
C TYR A 290 15.07 -17.32 9.98
N LYS A 291 15.53 -16.98 8.76
CA LYS A 291 15.43 -17.89 7.61
C LYS A 291 16.30 -19.15 7.74
N ALA A 292 17.49 -19.03 8.34
CA ALA A 292 18.37 -20.17 8.58
C ALA A 292 17.82 -21.17 9.62
N THR A 293 16.98 -20.72 10.54
CA THR A 293 16.43 -21.53 11.65
C THR A 293 15.05 -22.12 11.34
N ASN A 294 14.64 -22.10 10.06
CA ASN A 294 13.34 -22.59 9.60
C ASN A 294 12.17 -21.99 10.40
N GLU A 295 12.22 -20.67 10.61
CA GLU A 295 11.13 -19.86 11.17
C GLU A 295 10.85 -20.07 12.67
N ARG A 296 11.72 -20.78 13.38
CA ARG A 296 11.58 -21.06 14.83
C ARG A 296 11.54 -19.82 15.73
N TYR A 297 12.13 -18.70 15.29
CA TYR A 297 12.21 -17.45 16.05
C TYR A 297 11.30 -16.35 15.50
N TYR A 298 10.10 -16.71 15.02
CA TYR A 298 9.14 -15.76 14.46
C TYR A 298 8.79 -14.62 15.43
N ASP A 299 8.50 -14.91 16.70
CA ASP A 299 8.08 -13.90 17.68
C ASP A 299 9.15 -12.82 17.92
N LEU A 300 10.42 -13.22 18.00
CA LEU A 300 11.53 -12.29 18.19
C LEU A 300 11.72 -11.42 16.94
N TYR A 301 11.62 -12.01 15.76
CA TYR A 301 11.68 -11.29 14.49
C TYR A 301 10.51 -10.30 14.37
N TYR A 302 9.29 -10.72 14.68
CA TYR A 302 8.10 -9.90 14.66
C TYR A 302 8.21 -8.70 15.61
N LEU A 303 8.68 -8.94 16.85
CA LEU A 303 8.93 -7.87 17.83
C LEU A 303 9.97 -6.87 17.33
N LEU A 304 11.00 -7.33 16.63
CA LEU A 304 12.05 -6.46 16.10
C LEU A 304 11.56 -5.61 14.93
N THR A 305 10.83 -6.23 14.00
CA THR A 305 10.47 -5.61 12.73
C THR A 305 9.20 -4.78 12.82
N ASN A 306 8.24 -5.11 13.68
CA ASN A 306 6.97 -4.40 13.71
C ASN A 306 6.97 -3.24 14.74
N PRO A 307 6.95 -3.48 16.07
CA PRO A 307 6.87 -2.38 17.03
C PRO A 307 8.17 -1.57 17.16
N ILE A 308 9.35 -2.21 17.14
CA ILE A 308 10.62 -1.50 17.32
C ILE A 308 10.93 -0.67 16.06
N LEU A 309 10.93 -1.26 14.87
CA LEU A 309 11.13 -0.50 13.62
C LEU A 309 10.06 0.58 13.45
N GLY A 310 8.78 0.28 13.71
CA GLY A 310 7.68 1.24 13.66
C GLY A 310 7.92 2.45 14.56
N SER A 311 8.35 2.21 15.81
CA SER A 311 8.69 3.27 16.76
C SER A 311 9.88 4.10 16.28
N LEU A 312 10.89 3.47 15.66
CA LEU A 312 12.04 4.18 15.10
C LEU A 312 11.68 5.12 13.96
N ILE A 313 10.71 4.74 13.11
CA ILE A 313 10.20 5.60 12.04
C ILE A 313 9.56 6.85 12.64
N LEU A 314 8.76 6.71 13.69
CA LEU A 314 8.11 7.84 14.37
C LEU A 314 9.13 8.78 15.02
N VAL A 315 10.13 8.22 15.70
CA VAL A 315 11.23 9.01 16.28
C VAL A 315 12.00 9.74 15.20
N GLN A 316 12.34 9.06 14.09
CA GLN A 316 13.02 9.67 12.95
C GLN A 316 12.21 10.84 12.39
N LEU A 317 10.91 10.65 12.15
CA LEU A 317 10.04 11.70 11.62
C LEU A 317 9.95 12.89 12.58
N ALA A 318 9.81 12.64 13.88
CA ALA A 318 9.78 13.69 14.90
C ALA A 318 11.08 14.50 14.93
N ASP A 319 12.24 13.83 14.86
CA ASP A 319 13.54 14.49 14.84
C ASP A 319 13.75 15.30 13.55
N HIS A 320 13.28 14.80 12.39
CA HIS A 320 13.30 15.55 11.14
C HIS A 320 12.42 16.81 11.21
N CYS A 321 11.21 16.69 11.78
CA CYS A 321 10.33 17.83 11.99
C CYS A 321 10.95 18.89 12.91
N ARG A 322 11.66 18.48 13.97
CA ARG A 322 12.40 19.41 14.84
C ARG A 322 13.53 20.12 14.09
N ALA A 323 14.37 19.36 13.38
CA ALA A 323 15.46 19.92 12.60
C ALA A 323 14.97 20.94 11.55
N LEU A 324 13.87 20.65 10.86
CA LEU A 324 13.26 21.58 9.90
C LEU A 324 12.70 22.84 10.58
N ARG A 325 12.14 22.71 11.79
CA ARG A 325 11.65 23.86 12.58
C ARG A 325 12.79 24.77 13.00
N ASP A 326 13.90 24.19 13.48
CA ASP A 326 15.09 24.95 13.90
C ASP A 326 15.72 25.68 12.71
N GLN A 327 15.74 25.06 11.52
CA GLN A 327 16.20 25.71 10.30
C GLN A 327 15.31 26.89 9.89
N ARG A 328 13.99 26.75 9.98
CA ARG A 328 13.06 27.86 9.70
C ARG A 328 13.29 29.01 10.68
N ALA A 329 13.44 28.74 11.97
CA ALA A 329 13.72 29.77 12.98
C ALA A 329 15.04 30.51 12.72
N ALA A 330 16.12 29.78 12.37
CA ALA A 330 17.40 30.39 12.01
C ALA A 330 17.32 31.23 10.72
N GLN A 331 16.51 30.80 9.74
CA GLN A 331 16.30 31.55 8.50
C GLN A 331 15.51 32.84 8.74
N GLU A 332 14.50 32.80 9.63
CA GLU A 332 13.74 33.99 10.04
C GLU A 332 14.63 35.00 10.77
N GLN A 333 15.46 34.54 11.72
CA GLN A 333 16.38 35.42 12.45
C GLN A 333 17.42 36.08 11.52
N GLY A 334 17.92 35.36 10.52
CA GLY A 334 18.82 35.91 9.50
C GLY A 334 18.13 36.95 8.59
N ARG A 335 16.83 36.77 8.31
CA ARG A 335 16.05 37.72 7.50
C ARG A 335 15.84 39.05 8.25
N ASP A 336 15.53 39.00 9.53
CA ASP A 336 15.32 40.20 10.34
C ASP A 336 16.61 41.01 10.53
N HIS A 337 17.75 40.32 10.66
CA HIS A 337 19.04 41.00 10.72
C HIS A 337 19.43 41.66 9.38
N PHE A 338 19.04 41.07 8.24
CA PHE A 338 19.29 41.67 6.93
C PHE A 338 18.39 42.89 6.66
N ILE A 339 17.15 42.89 7.16
CA ILE A 339 16.22 44.03 7.04
C ILE A 339 16.63 45.21 7.95
N ARG A 340 17.29 44.95 9.08
CA ARG A 340 17.73 45.98 10.02
C ARG A 340 19.11 46.56 9.77
N LEU A 341 19.84 46.10 8.74
CA LEU A 341 21.08 46.76 8.35
C LEU A 341 20.73 48.11 7.70
N PRO A 342 21.04 49.25 8.36
CA PRO A 342 20.79 50.55 7.76
C PRO A 342 21.57 50.61 6.46
N LEU A 343 20.87 50.77 5.34
CA LEU A 343 21.51 51.09 4.06
C LEU A 343 22.44 52.28 4.33
N PRO A 344 23.76 52.16 4.14
CA PRO A 344 24.66 53.27 4.37
C PRO A 344 24.31 54.36 3.36
N ALA A 345 23.53 55.36 3.81
CA ALA A 345 23.12 56.53 3.03
C ALA A 345 24.30 57.48 2.72
N ARG A 346 25.54 57.06 2.97
CA ARG A 346 26.76 57.87 2.82
C ARG A 346 27.84 57.11 2.05
N ALA A 347 27.63 56.86 0.76
CA ALA A 347 28.73 56.57 -0.17
C ALA A 347 28.39 56.85 -1.65
N ILE A 348 27.48 57.80 -1.93
CA ILE A 348 27.31 58.38 -3.27
C ILE A 348 27.78 59.83 -3.24
N ARG A 349 29.08 60.03 -3.03
CA ARG A 349 29.78 61.23 -3.49
C ARG A 349 31.29 61.01 -3.43
N ARG A 350 31.89 61.06 -4.62
CA ARG A 350 33.33 61.21 -4.91
C ARG A 350 34.20 59.96 -4.65
N HIS A 351 34.36 59.14 -5.67
CA HIS A 351 35.70 58.84 -6.19
C HIS A 351 35.62 58.35 -7.63
N GLY A 352 36.31 59.06 -8.53
CA GLY A 352 36.44 58.69 -9.92
C GLY A 352 37.34 57.49 -10.11
N SER A 353 37.05 56.74 -11.18
CA SER A 353 37.95 55.83 -11.90
C SER A 353 38.60 54.70 -11.10
N ASP A 354 37.78 53.75 -10.63
CA ASP A 354 38.25 52.41 -10.24
C ASP A 354 37.58 51.34 -11.13
N PRO A 355 38.32 50.59 -11.98
CA PRO A 355 37.72 49.66 -12.95
C PRO A 355 37.02 48.44 -12.31
N LEU A 356 37.23 48.20 -11.01
CA LEU A 356 36.54 47.14 -10.27
C LEU A 356 35.12 47.53 -9.83
N LEU A 357 34.81 48.82 -9.73
CA LEU A 357 33.46 49.31 -9.45
C LEU A 357 32.51 49.10 -10.64
N PHE A 358 33.03 49.13 -11.87
CA PHE A 358 32.24 48.89 -13.08
C PHE A 358 31.70 47.45 -13.16
N LYS A 359 32.49 46.46 -12.69
CA LYS A 359 32.05 45.07 -12.62
C LYS A 359 30.95 44.87 -11.57
N ARG A 360 31.01 45.61 -10.46
CA ARG A 360 29.98 45.58 -9.41
C ARG A 360 28.69 46.28 -9.83
N GLN A 361 28.78 47.43 -10.51
CA GLN A 361 27.62 48.12 -11.07
C GLN A 361 26.91 47.31 -12.16
N LYS A 362 27.67 46.64 -13.04
CA LYS A 362 27.10 45.77 -14.07
C LYS A 362 26.43 44.52 -13.49
N LEU A 363 26.96 43.97 -12.40
CA LEU A 363 26.30 42.87 -11.69
C LEU A 363 25.00 43.33 -11.01
N HIS A 364 25.01 44.54 -10.44
CA HIS A 364 23.84 45.12 -9.79
C HIS A 364 22.74 45.52 -10.79
N SER A 365 23.10 45.99 -11.99
CA SER A 365 22.14 46.27 -13.06
C SER A 365 21.50 44.98 -13.59
N ILE A 366 22.27 43.89 -13.75
CA ILE A 366 21.74 42.58 -14.16
C ILE A 366 20.81 41.99 -13.09
N LEU A 367 21.12 42.17 -11.81
CA LEU A 367 20.27 41.73 -10.69
C LEU A 367 18.97 42.53 -10.60
N MET A 368 19.01 43.85 -10.82
CA MET A 368 17.81 44.69 -10.83
C MET A 368 16.94 44.45 -12.06
N GLU A 369 17.54 44.23 -13.23
CA GLU A 369 16.81 43.92 -14.47
C GLU A 369 16.10 42.56 -14.39
N ASN A 370 16.73 41.53 -13.79
CA ASN A 370 16.08 40.25 -13.55
C ASN A 370 14.96 40.34 -12.51
N ARG A 371 15.06 41.23 -11.51
CA ARG A 371 13.98 41.48 -10.54
C ARG A 371 12.78 42.17 -11.18
N GLY A 372 13.01 43.13 -12.06
CA GLY A 372 11.96 43.80 -12.84
C GLY A 372 11.22 42.81 -13.76
N ARG A 373 11.96 41.97 -14.49
CA ARG A 373 11.36 40.94 -15.37
C ARG A 373 10.59 39.86 -14.59
N ALA A 374 11.00 39.54 -13.36
CA ALA A 374 10.27 38.60 -12.50
C ALA A 374 8.97 39.19 -11.94
N ALA A 375 8.97 40.49 -11.61
CA ALA A 375 7.76 41.21 -11.20
C ALA A 375 6.77 41.38 -12.36
N ASP A 376 7.26 41.68 -13.56
CA ASP A 376 6.43 41.85 -14.76
C ASP A 376 5.82 40.51 -15.26
N ARG A 377 6.53 39.38 -15.07
CA ARG A 377 5.94 38.03 -15.30
C ARG A 377 4.82 37.70 -14.31
N ARG A 378 4.96 38.07 -13.03
CA ARG A 378 3.88 37.87 -12.04
C ARG A 378 2.68 38.78 -12.29
N ALA A 379 2.88 39.98 -12.81
CA ALA A 379 1.80 40.88 -13.19
C ALA A 379 1.00 40.36 -14.41
N ARG A 380 1.68 39.74 -15.40
CA ARG A 380 1.00 39.12 -16.55
C ARG A 380 0.24 37.85 -16.20
N ASP A 381 0.75 37.02 -15.28
CA ASP A 381 0.02 35.82 -14.82
C ASP A 381 -1.26 36.15 -14.03
N HIS A 382 -1.36 37.36 -13.44
CA HIS A 382 -2.58 37.81 -12.76
C HIS A 382 -3.55 38.58 -13.65
N SER A 383 -3.12 39.12 -14.78
CA SER A 383 -4.00 39.84 -15.72
C SER A 383 -4.68 38.94 -16.76
N GLY A 384 -4.29 37.66 -16.87
CA GLY A 384 -4.89 36.68 -17.79
C GLY A 384 -6.07 35.87 -17.22
N ALA A 385 -6.46 36.11 -15.96
CA ALA A 385 -7.44 35.29 -15.25
C ALA A 385 -8.89 35.85 -15.26
N THR A 386 -9.17 36.91 -16.00
CA THR A 386 -10.49 37.55 -16.05
C THR A 386 -10.95 37.78 -17.48
N ASP A 387 -11.23 36.71 -18.24
CA ASP A 387 -12.28 36.78 -19.29
C ASP A 387 -12.73 35.39 -19.81
N ILE A 388 -13.29 34.55 -18.93
CA ILE A 388 -14.11 33.40 -19.36
C ILE A 388 -15.37 33.37 -18.49
N ARG A 389 -16.31 34.28 -18.79
CA ARG A 389 -17.71 34.19 -18.39
C ARG A 389 -18.58 34.46 -19.62
N ARG A 390 -18.89 33.40 -20.36
CA ARG A 390 -20.16 33.18 -21.11
C ARG A 390 -20.06 31.87 -21.91
N LEU A 391 -20.60 30.80 -21.34
CA LEU A 391 -21.30 29.70 -22.02
C LEU A 391 -22.15 28.95 -20.95
N PRO A 392 -23.34 28.46 -21.31
CA PRO A 392 -24.40 28.12 -20.35
C PRO A 392 -24.37 26.65 -19.90
N ASP A 393 -24.93 26.44 -18.72
CA ASP A 393 -25.56 25.23 -18.16
C ASP A 393 -25.15 23.86 -18.71
N ALA A 394 -24.26 23.19 -17.98
CA ALA A 394 -24.26 21.75 -17.82
C ALA A 394 -23.97 21.42 -16.35
N ALA A 395 -25.00 20.93 -15.69
CA ALA A 395 -25.08 20.64 -14.29
C ALA A 395 -24.27 19.39 -13.88
N LEU A 396 -24.00 19.32 -12.56
CA LEU A 396 -24.00 18.10 -11.75
C LEU A 396 -23.12 16.94 -12.21
N LEU A 397 -21.92 16.83 -11.64
CA LEU A 397 -21.37 15.59 -11.07
C LEU A 397 -19.97 15.85 -10.49
N PHE A 398 -19.69 15.25 -9.33
CA PHE A 398 -18.41 15.23 -8.60
C PHE A 398 -18.08 16.39 -7.64
N GLN A 399 -18.88 16.51 -6.57
CA GLN A 399 -18.36 16.85 -5.24
C GLN A 399 -19.22 16.23 -4.14
N ALA A 400 -18.89 15.00 -3.73
CA ALA A 400 -19.39 14.40 -2.48
C ALA A 400 -18.52 13.19 -2.07
N SER A 401 -17.57 13.42 -1.17
CA SER A 401 -17.09 12.49 -0.11
C SER A 401 -15.83 13.12 0.48
N GLY A 402 -15.80 13.63 1.70
CA GLY A 402 -16.60 13.28 2.87
C GLY A 402 -15.62 12.95 4.00
N ALA A 403 -14.93 13.97 4.50
CA ALA A 403 -14.24 13.89 5.78
C ALA A 403 -15.30 13.98 6.88
N VAL A 404 -15.57 12.87 7.55
CA VAL A 404 -16.47 12.82 8.70
C VAL A 404 -15.66 13.06 9.97
N GLN A 405 -16.00 14.15 10.62
CA GLN A 405 -15.61 14.56 11.95
C GLN A 405 -16.45 13.77 12.97
N PRO A 406 -15.89 13.27 14.09
CA PRO A 406 -16.71 12.65 15.13
C PRO A 406 -17.39 13.72 15.99
N PRO A 407 -18.63 13.50 16.48
CA PRO A 407 -19.29 14.43 17.38
C PRO A 407 -18.78 14.28 18.82
N ALA A 408 -18.78 15.40 19.53
CA ALA A 408 -18.55 15.52 20.97
C ALA A 408 -19.89 15.75 21.70
N GLY A 409 -20.02 15.16 22.90
CA GLY A 409 -21.11 15.35 23.88
C GLY A 409 -21.57 14.00 24.45
N ALA A 410 -21.25 13.63 25.72
CA ALA A 410 -21.94 14.02 26.97
C ALA A 410 -23.33 13.31 27.07
N ASP A 411 -23.74 12.51 28.07
CA ASP A 411 -23.44 12.29 29.50
C ASP A 411 -23.72 10.78 29.82
N GLY A 412 -23.20 10.10 30.86
CA GLY A 412 -23.64 10.14 32.26
C GLY A 412 -23.99 8.70 32.76
N GLU A 413 -23.84 8.44 34.08
CA GLU A 413 -24.11 7.19 34.87
C GLU A 413 -22.98 6.12 34.88
N ALA A 414 -22.24 5.88 35.99
CA ALA A 414 -22.60 5.26 37.30
C ALA A 414 -23.05 3.79 37.10
N GLU A 415 -22.58 2.71 37.74
CA GLU A 415 -21.99 2.39 39.05
C GLU A 415 -21.00 1.19 38.85
N ASP A 416 -19.86 1.13 39.53
CA ASP A 416 -19.62 0.41 40.79
C ASP A 416 -20.14 -1.06 40.86
N HIS A 417 -19.25 -2.03 40.63
CA HIS A 417 -19.22 -3.27 41.41
C HIS A 417 -17.84 -3.95 41.34
N GLN A 418 -17.06 -3.68 42.39
CA GLN A 418 -16.46 -4.67 43.30
C GLN A 418 -16.21 -6.13 42.85
N ARG A 419 -14.94 -6.51 43.01
CA ARG A 419 -14.41 -7.67 43.78
C ARG A 419 -14.46 -9.11 43.22
N SER A 420 -13.30 -9.75 43.40
CA SER A 420 -13.07 -11.16 43.77
C SER A 420 -13.10 -12.18 42.62
N GLY A 421 -12.22 -13.17 42.50
CA GLY A 421 -11.08 -13.66 43.28
C GLY A 421 -10.22 -14.53 42.34
N ARG A 422 -8.89 -14.49 42.40
CA ARG A 422 -8.01 -15.37 43.19
C ARG A 422 -8.51 -16.81 43.41
N ILE A 423 -7.62 -17.73 43.04
CA ILE A 423 -7.45 -19.13 43.48
C ILE A 423 -8.11 -20.20 42.59
N GLY A 424 -7.28 -21.07 42.02
CA GLY A 424 -7.71 -22.28 41.32
C GLY A 424 -6.58 -23.09 40.70
N ARG A 425 -5.47 -23.31 41.43
CA ARG A 425 -4.38 -24.20 41.03
C ARG A 425 -4.76 -25.64 41.41
N ALA A 426 -5.05 -26.49 40.44
CA ALA A 426 -5.19 -27.93 40.68
C ALA A 426 -4.33 -28.71 39.68
N ARG A 427 -3.36 -29.44 40.25
CA ARG A 427 -2.49 -30.40 39.57
C ARG A 427 -3.15 -31.78 39.58
N GLY A 428 -3.00 -32.49 38.46
CA GLY A 428 -2.76 -33.93 38.40
C GLY A 428 -3.94 -34.77 37.89
N PRO A 429 -3.73 -36.06 37.53
CA PRO A 429 -2.46 -36.73 37.24
C PRO A 429 -2.45 -37.46 35.88
N GLN A 430 -1.25 -37.93 35.53
CA GLN A 430 -0.92 -38.87 34.47
C GLN A 430 -1.69 -40.20 34.60
N SER A 431 -2.12 -40.76 33.47
CA SER A 431 -2.40 -42.19 33.29
C SER A 431 -2.14 -42.55 31.82
N ALA A 432 -1.06 -43.27 31.55
CA ALA A 432 -1.05 -44.68 31.13
C ALA A 432 -1.61 -44.88 29.71
N ALA A 433 -0.73 -45.03 28.71
CA ALA A 433 -0.22 -46.34 28.27
C ALA A 433 -1.33 -47.24 27.70
N GLY A 434 -1.48 -47.20 26.38
CA GLY A 434 -2.37 -48.07 25.61
C GLY A 434 -1.80 -48.28 24.20
N HIS A 435 -0.70 -49.03 24.11
CA HIS A 435 -0.19 -49.54 22.84
C HIS A 435 -1.13 -50.62 22.31
N ALA A 436 -1.88 -50.30 21.26
CA ALA A 436 -2.59 -51.28 20.44
C ALA A 436 -1.94 -51.33 19.04
N ARG A 437 -1.21 -52.42 18.79
CA ARG A 437 -0.85 -52.90 17.44
C ARG A 437 -2.12 -53.35 16.71
N LEU A 438 -2.21 -53.07 15.41
CA LEU A 438 -2.95 -53.85 14.39
C LEU A 438 -2.48 -53.37 12.99
N PRO A 439 -2.72 -54.13 11.90
CA PRO A 439 -1.64 -54.72 11.12
C PRO A 439 -1.52 -54.18 9.68
N ALA A 440 -0.41 -54.58 9.05
CA ALA A 440 -0.10 -54.41 7.65
C ALA A 440 -1.03 -55.22 6.73
N ALA A 441 -1.59 -54.56 5.71
CA ALA A 441 -2.07 -55.07 4.42
C ALA A 441 -2.48 -53.82 3.61
N SER A 442 -2.31 -53.67 2.29
CA SER A 442 -1.88 -54.52 1.20
C SER A 442 -1.51 -53.60 0.03
N ARG A 443 -0.45 -53.97 -0.70
CA ARG A 443 -0.05 -53.38 -1.98
C ARG A 443 -1.16 -53.52 -3.04
N GLY A 444 -1.39 -52.45 -3.81
CA GLY A 444 -2.10 -52.49 -5.10
C GLY A 444 -1.62 -51.33 -5.99
N PRO A 445 -1.12 -51.57 -7.21
CA PRO A 445 -0.55 -50.52 -8.06
C PRO A 445 -1.63 -49.90 -8.95
N GLY A 446 -2.05 -48.68 -8.61
CA GLY A 446 -2.92 -47.86 -9.45
C GLY A 446 -2.10 -46.88 -10.28
N ARG A 447 -1.83 -47.21 -11.55
CA ARG A 447 -1.41 -46.26 -12.59
C ARG A 447 -2.47 -45.16 -12.72
N GLN A 448 -2.12 -43.92 -12.41
CA GLN A 448 -2.83 -42.75 -12.94
C GLN A 448 -1.83 -41.85 -13.66
N ARG A 449 -2.14 -41.61 -14.93
CA ARG A 449 -1.45 -40.70 -15.83
C ARG A 449 -1.74 -39.27 -15.37
N GLU A 450 -0.72 -38.54 -14.94
CA GLU A 450 -0.78 -37.08 -14.89
C GLU A 450 -0.86 -36.52 -16.32
N GLN A 451 -2.02 -36.00 -16.68
CA GLN A 451 -2.13 -34.97 -17.71
C GLN A 451 -1.88 -33.63 -17.04
N LYS A 452 -0.71 -33.05 -17.31
CA LYS A 452 -0.45 -31.62 -17.07
C LYS A 452 -1.16 -30.82 -18.16
N ALA A 453 -2.12 -30.00 -17.76
CA ALA A 453 -2.62 -28.89 -18.56
C ALA A 453 -2.90 -27.70 -17.63
N PHE A 454 -2.13 -26.64 -17.88
CA PHE A 454 -2.19 -25.26 -17.39
C PHE A 454 -1.81 -24.97 -15.94
#